data_AF-A0A914MTS4-F1
#
_entry.id   AF-A0A914MTS4-F1
#
_cell.length_a   1.000
_cell.length_b   1.000
_cell.length_c   1.000
_cell.angle_alpha   90.00
_cell.angle_beta   90.00
_cell.angle_gamma   90.00
#
_symmetry.space_group_name_H-M   'P 1'
#
loop_
_entity.id
_entity.type
_entity.pdbx_description
1 polymer ?
#
loop_
_entity_poly.entity_id
_entity_poly.type
_entity_poly.pdbx_seq_one_letter_code
_entity_poly.pdbx_strand_id
1 'polypeptide(L)'
;MVDFTYSSNNARSLLDLCNELIAIRPRYTDRDEFAITVIQQIFADPSLDLLLIKPRTDNVHADALNRLNALVGFESTVFMSIYSNDTLFNEFINTFCRHCIRSTANNYDASESIFMWLLKQYLQYLLPIDEQRLAQLKSGNWFSGGGLSASSSSSSLSQMPTSPVTSPRRLLRPEVLAASSPLEHIPLRSGSIRTLYPRMLQFVVGIVNQLASLSNWPSVAQFQVLRNVLNHYNEFILSETEDAEFGSLKLLLLRFSYTSML
;
A
#
# COMPACT_ATOMS: atom_id res chain seq x y z
N MET A 1 23.49 -18.27 7.75
CA MET A 1 22.68 -19.49 7.48
C MET A 1 21.37 -19.52 8.28
N VAL A 2 21.27 -18.81 9.42
CA VAL A 2 20.04 -18.74 10.26
C VAL A 2 18.94 -17.84 9.64
N ASP A 3 19.31 -16.83 8.84
CA ASP A 3 18.35 -15.88 8.23
C ASP A 3 17.46 -16.46 7.12
N PHE A 4 17.90 -17.51 6.43
CA PHE A 4 17.14 -18.05 5.29
C PHE A 4 15.93 -18.85 5.74
N THR A 5 16.09 -19.71 6.74
CA THR A 5 15.03 -20.58 7.25
C THR A 5 13.98 -19.78 8.01
N TYR A 6 14.41 -18.80 8.81
CA TYR A 6 13.52 -17.94 9.58
C TYR A 6 12.62 -17.07 8.69
N SER A 7 13.21 -16.40 7.69
CA SER A 7 12.46 -15.59 6.72
C SER A 7 11.47 -16.43 5.89
N SER A 8 11.87 -17.64 5.50
CA SER A 8 11.01 -18.54 4.70
C SER A 8 9.83 -19.10 5.49
N ASN A 9 10.01 -19.35 6.79
CA ASN A 9 8.91 -19.78 7.65
C ASN A 9 7.88 -18.65 7.84
N ASN A 10 8.34 -17.42 8.07
CA ASN A 10 7.43 -16.27 8.20
C ASN A 10 6.68 -15.96 6.91
N ALA A 11 7.31 -16.10 5.74
CA ALA A 11 6.65 -15.95 4.45
C ALA A 11 5.59 -17.02 4.19
N ARG A 12 5.82 -18.27 4.63
CA ARG A 12 4.83 -19.35 4.56
C ARG A 12 3.65 -19.08 5.49
N SER A 13 3.91 -18.69 6.74
CA SER A 13 2.85 -18.31 7.68
C SER A 13 1.99 -17.16 7.15
N LEU A 14 2.62 -16.15 6.53
CA LEU A 14 1.92 -15.06 5.86
C LEU A 14 1.05 -15.55 4.70
N LEU A 15 1.58 -16.45 3.86
CA LEU A 15 0.83 -17.02 2.74
C LEU A 15 -0.40 -17.80 3.24
N ASP A 16 -0.22 -18.65 4.25
CA ASP A 16 -1.29 -19.46 4.83
C ASP A 16 -2.37 -18.56 5.43
N LEU A 17 -1.99 -17.53 6.19
CA LEU A 17 -2.92 -16.53 6.72
C LEU A 17 -3.69 -15.81 5.61
N CYS A 18 -3.00 -15.36 4.55
CA CYS A 18 -3.68 -14.68 3.45
C CYS A 18 -4.66 -15.61 2.72
N ASN A 19 -4.31 -16.89 2.53
CA ASN A 19 -5.20 -17.87 1.93
C ASN A 19 -6.43 -18.12 2.82
N GLU A 20 -6.26 -18.20 4.13
CA GLU A 20 -7.36 -18.32 5.08
C GLU A 20 -8.30 -17.11 5.01
N LEU A 21 -7.75 -15.89 5.07
CA LEU A 21 -8.52 -14.65 4.96
C LEU A 21 -9.33 -14.57 3.66
N ILE A 22 -8.72 -14.97 2.54
CA ILE A 22 -9.40 -15.03 1.24
C ILE A 22 -10.50 -16.10 1.27
N ALA A 23 -10.26 -17.26 1.87
CA ALA A 23 -11.23 -18.35 1.95
C ALA A 23 -12.44 -18.02 2.84
N ILE A 24 -12.25 -17.24 3.91
CA ILE A 24 -13.36 -16.82 4.78
C ILE A 24 -14.10 -15.59 4.27
N ARG A 25 -13.55 -14.83 3.31
CA ARG A 25 -14.18 -13.62 2.74
C ARG A 25 -15.67 -13.81 2.35
N PRO A 26 -16.09 -14.90 1.68
CA PRO A 26 -17.50 -15.10 1.32
C PRO A 26 -18.45 -15.25 2.51
N ARG A 27 -17.93 -15.48 3.72
CA ARG A 27 -18.73 -15.58 4.95
C ARG A 27 -19.14 -14.22 5.50
N TYR A 28 -18.50 -13.13 5.05
CA TYR A 28 -18.79 -11.78 5.49
C TYR A 28 -19.79 -11.13 4.53
N THR A 29 -20.92 -10.67 5.08
CA THR A 29 -21.89 -9.85 4.35
C THR A 29 -21.54 -8.37 4.39
N ASP A 30 -20.90 -7.93 5.47
CA ASP A 30 -20.40 -6.57 5.64
C ASP A 30 -18.92 -6.47 5.22
N ARG A 31 -18.65 -5.54 4.30
CA ARG A 31 -17.30 -5.28 3.78
C ARG A 31 -16.41 -4.61 4.82
N ASP A 32 -16.99 -3.78 5.68
CA ASP A 32 -16.27 -3.06 6.73
C ASP A 32 -15.84 -4.03 7.85
N GLU A 33 -16.72 -4.98 8.22
CA GLU A 33 -16.40 -6.06 9.17
C GLU A 33 -15.26 -6.97 8.67
N PHE A 34 -15.28 -7.31 7.38
CA PHE A 34 -14.17 -8.04 6.77
C PHE A 34 -12.88 -7.21 6.76
N ALA A 35 -12.96 -5.91 6.48
CA ALA A 35 -11.80 -5.02 6.50
C ALA A 35 -11.16 -4.93 7.88
N ILE A 36 -11.97 -4.80 8.94
CA ILE A 36 -11.51 -4.85 10.34
C ILE A 36 -10.78 -6.17 10.60
N THR A 37 -11.39 -7.30 10.22
CA THR A 37 -10.77 -8.62 10.39
C THR A 37 -9.40 -8.69 9.72
N VAL A 38 -9.28 -8.20 8.48
CA VAL A 38 -8.00 -8.16 7.75
C VAL A 38 -6.99 -7.25 8.44
N ILE A 39 -7.39 -6.06 8.92
CA ILE A 39 -6.50 -5.15 9.66
C ILE A 39 -5.96 -5.83 10.91
N GLN A 40 -6.82 -6.46 11.70
CA GLN A 40 -6.45 -7.10 12.96
C GLN A 40 -5.52 -8.29 12.72
N GLN A 41 -5.82 -9.15 11.75
CA GLN A 41 -5.03 -10.35 11.49
C GLN A 41 -3.67 -10.04 10.83
N ILE A 42 -3.60 -9.06 9.92
CA ILE A 42 -2.35 -8.77 9.19
C ILE A 42 -1.46 -7.79 9.96
N PHE A 43 -2.03 -6.76 10.59
CA PHE A 43 -1.25 -5.69 11.22
C PHE A 43 -1.26 -5.76 12.75
N ALA A 44 -2.30 -6.32 13.39
CA ALA A 44 -2.37 -6.39 14.85
C ALA A 44 -1.93 -7.73 15.45
N ASP A 45 -1.79 -8.81 14.68
CA ASP A 45 -1.32 -10.10 15.21
C ASP A 45 0.17 -10.05 15.60
N PRO A 46 0.54 -10.16 16.89
CA PRO A 46 1.94 -10.10 17.34
C PRO A 46 2.82 -11.24 16.82
N SER A 47 2.23 -12.34 16.31
CA SER A 47 2.98 -13.45 15.72
C SER A 47 3.53 -13.12 14.32
N LEU A 48 2.95 -12.12 13.67
CA LEU A 48 3.32 -11.67 12.33
C LEU A 48 4.03 -10.31 12.40
N ASP A 49 5.30 -10.30 11.97
CA ASP A 49 6.09 -9.09 11.79
C ASP A 49 6.47 -8.94 10.31
N LEU A 50 5.75 -8.07 9.61
CA LEU A 50 5.94 -7.81 8.19
C LEU A 50 7.27 -7.09 7.90
N LEU A 51 7.92 -6.48 8.91
CA LEU A 51 9.23 -5.85 8.76
C LEU A 51 10.38 -6.87 8.74
N LEU A 52 10.14 -8.11 9.15
CA LEU A 52 11.11 -9.20 9.10
C LEU A 52 11.00 -10.05 7.83
N ILE A 53 9.98 -9.84 7.01
CA ILE A 53 9.75 -10.60 5.78
C ILE A 53 10.26 -9.79 4.58
N LYS A 54 11.12 -10.40 3.77
CA LYS A 54 11.70 -9.76 2.58
C LYS A 54 10.95 -10.21 1.32
N PRO A 55 10.67 -9.29 0.37
CA PRO A 55 10.18 -9.70 -0.94
C PRO A 55 11.28 -10.50 -1.64
N ARG A 56 10.94 -11.71 -2.07
CA ARG A 56 11.83 -12.62 -2.81
C ARG A 56 11.10 -13.20 -4.02
N THR A 57 11.86 -13.71 -4.96
CA THR A 57 11.36 -14.27 -6.23
C THR A 57 11.03 -15.75 -6.15
N ASP A 58 11.29 -16.43 -5.03
CA ASP A 58 10.85 -17.82 -4.85
C ASP A 58 9.32 -17.89 -4.73
N ASN A 59 8.76 -19.03 -5.11
CA ASN A 59 7.32 -19.21 -5.23
C ASN A 59 6.57 -18.85 -3.93
N VAL A 60 7.11 -19.21 -2.77
CA VAL A 60 6.42 -18.96 -1.49
C VAL A 60 6.34 -17.46 -1.20
N HIS A 61 7.46 -16.74 -1.32
CA HIS A 61 7.47 -15.29 -1.05
C HIS A 61 6.70 -14.51 -2.12
N ALA A 62 6.81 -14.91 -3.39
CA ALA A 62 6.06 -14.29 -4.48
C ALA A 62 4.54 -14.48 -4.29
N ASP A 63 4.10 -15.70 -3.96
CA ASP A 63 2.69 -15.98 -3.71
C ASP A 63 2.19 -15.26 -2.44
N ALA A 64 2.98 -15.26 -1.36
CA ALA A 64 2.64 -14.52 -0.13
C ALA A 64 2.43 -13.03 -0.44
N LEU A 65 3.35 -12.41 -1.18
CA LEU A 65 3.27 -11.01 -1.58
C LEU A 65 2.05 -10.75 -2.48
N ASN A 66 1.75 -11.64 -3.41
CA ASN A 66 0.59 -11.54 -4.30
C ASN A 66 -0.73 -11.59 -3.52
N ARG A 67 -0.86 -12.55 -2.61
CA ARG A 67 -2.06 -12.71 -1.78
C ARG A 67 -2.23 -11.55 -0.80
N LEU A 68 -1.14 -11.09 -0.20
CA LEU A 68 -1.14 -9.89 0.63
C LEU A 68 -1.57 -8.66 -0.17
N ASN A 69 -1.01 -8.45 -1.37
CA ASN A 69 -1.40 -7.33 -2.21
C ASN A 69 -2.87 -7.40 -2.65
N ALA A 70 -3.39 -8.59 -2.91
CA ALA A 70 -4.81 -8.77 -3.21
C ALA A 70 -5.73 -8.43 -2.02
N LEU A 71 -5.25 -8.63 -0.79
CA LEU A 71 -5.99 -8.34 0.44
C LEU A 71 -5.86 -6.90 0.92
N VAL A 72 -4.67 -6.31 0.93
CA VAL A 72 -4.44 -4.97 1.53
C VAL A 72 -3.74 -4.00 0.61
N GLY A 73 -3.33 -4.44 -0.59
CA GLY A 73 -2.79 -3.52 -1.60
C GLY A 73 -3.76 -2.38 -1.89
N PHE A 74 -3.25 -1.25 -2.36
CA PHE A 74 -4.07 -0.05 -2.57
C PHE A 74 -5.23 -0.27 -3.57
N GLU A 75 -5.14 -1.29 -4.43
CA GLU A 75 -6.19 -1.70 -5.39
C GLU A 75 -7.20 -2.71 -4.79
N SER A 76 -6.95 -3.19 -3.57
CA SER A 76 -7.78 -4.21 -2.93
C SER A 76 -9.13 -3.65 -2.47
N THR A 77 -10.15 -4.49 -2.51
CA THR A 77 -11.50 -4.14 -2.02
C THR A 77 -11.51 -3.77 -0.53
N VAL A 78 -10.63 -4.38 0.27
CA VAL A 78 -10.44 -4.05 1.67
C VAL A 78 -9.86 -2.65 1.81
N PHE A 79 -8.77 -2.32 1.09
CA PHE A 79 -8.19 -0.98 1.15
C PHE A 79 -9.19 0.08 0.69
N MET A 80 -10.01 -0.20 -0.32
CA MET A 80 -11.08 0.72 -0.75
C MET A 80 -12.15 0.92 0.33
N SER A 81 -12.48 -0.12 1.11
CA SER A 81 -13.40 -0.03 2.25
C SER A 81 -12.79 0.82 3.37
N ILE A 82 -11.52 0.57 3.71
CA ILE A 82 -10.73 1.38 4.66
C ILE A 82 -10.68 2.84 4.21
N TYR A 83 -10.41 3.08 2.93
CA TYR A 83 -10.29 4.42 2.37
C TYR A 83 -11.63 5.18 2.37
N SER A 84 -12.75 4.47 2.25
CA SER A 84 -14.07 5.09 2.18
C SER A 84 -14.68 5.40 3.55
N ASN A 85 -14.14 4.86 4.64
CA ASN A 85 -14.68 4.97 6.00
C ASN A 85 -13.67 5.64 6.96
N ASP A 86 -14.03 6.78 7.55
CA ASP A 86 -13.14 7.56 8.44
C ASP A 86 -12.68 6.79 9.67
N THR A 87 -13.57 6.00 10.28
CA THR A 87 -13.26 5.21 11.46
C THR A 87 -12.28 4.10 11.12
N LEU A 88 -12.53 3.38 10.02
CA LEU A 88 -11.63 2.31 9.55
C LEU A 88 -10.27 2.87 9.13
N PHE A 89 -10.24 4.03 8.47
CA PHE A 89 -8.99 4.66 8.06
C PHE A 89 -8.12 5.03 9.26
N ASN A 90 -8.72 5.58 10.32
CA ASN A 90 -8.02 5.87 11.58
C ASN A 90 -7.54 4.61 12.29
N GLU A 91 -8.38 3.57 12.35
CA GLU A 91 -8.01 2.28 12.92
C GLU A 91 -6.85 1.63 12.15
N PHE A 92 -6.89 1.68 10.82
CA PHE A 92 -5.82 1.21 9.96
C PHE A 92 -4.51 1.94 10.25
N ILE A 93 -4.49 3.28 10.25
CA ILE A 93 -3.26 4.05 10.55
C ILE A 93 -2.73 3.68 11.93
N ASN A 94 -3.60 3.61 12.94
CA ASN A 94 -3.20 3.26 14.30
C ASN A 94 -2.54 1.88 14.36
N THR A 95 -3.19 0.89 13.76
CA THR A 95 -2.71 -0.50 13.76
C THR A 95 -1.42 -0.64 12.94
N PHE A 96 -1.34 0.02 11.79
CA PHE A 96 -0.16 0.06 10.92
C PHE A 96 1.05 0.69 11.64
N CYS A 97 0.84 1.80 12.34
CA CYS A 97 1.87 2.43 13.16
C CYS A 97 2.29 1.51 14.31
N ARG A 98 1.34 0.98 15.10
CA ARG A 98 1.63 0.05 16.20
C ARG A 98 2.42 -1.17 15.76
N HIS A 99 2.14 -1.71 14.57
CA HIS A 99 2.90 -2.80 13.97
C HIS A 99 4.39 -2.45 13.81
N CYS A 100 4.68 -1.23 13.37
CA CYS A 100 6.04 -0.71 13.27
C CYS A 100 6.69 -0.48 14.65
N ILE A 101 5.94 0.04 15.63
CA ILE A 101 6.46 0.29 16.99
C ILE A 101 6.92 -1.00 17.66
N ARG A 102 6.14 -2.08 17.54
CA ARG A 102 6.43 -3.37 18.20
C ARG A 102 7.49 -4.21 17.49
N SER A 103 7.78 -3.91 16.22
CA SER A 103 8.68 -4.72 15.40
C SER A 103 10.10 -4.73 15.97
N THR A 104 10.74 -5.89 15.93
CA THR A 104 12.14 -6.05 16.37
C THR A 104 13.14 -5.91 15.22
N ALA A 105 12.67 -5.58 14.02
CA ALA A 105 13.49 -5.44 12.83
C ALA A 105 14.64 -4.44 13.02
N ASN A 106 15.84 -4.86 12.63
CA ASN A 106 16.99 -3.97 12.52
C ASN A 106 16.88 -3.08 11.27
N ASN A 107 17.89 -2.24 11.03
CA ASN A 107 17.91 -1.30 9.90
C ASN A 107 17.79 -2.00 8.54
N TYR A 108 18.53 -3.10 8.38
CA TYR A 108 18.57 -3.86 7.14
C TYR A 108 17.23 -4.54 6.86
N ASP A 109 16.62 -5.14 7.87
CA ASP A 109 15.33 -5.82 7.71
C ASP A 109 14.20 -4.82 7.43
N ALA A 110 14.13 -3.73 8.20
CA ALA A 110 13.08 -2.73 8.04
C ALA A 110 13.08 -2.06 6.65
N SER A 111 14.26 -1.76 6.08
CA SER A 111 14.38 -0.98 4.84
C SER A 111 13.94 -1.71 3.56
N GLU A 112 14.10 -3.04 3.52
CA GLU A 112 13.77 -3.89 2.36
C GLU A 112 12.59 -4.83 2.61
N SER A 113 11.80 -4.58 3.66
CA SER A 113 10.70 -5.46 4.06
C SER A 113 9.45 -5.34 3.18
N ILE A 114 8.56 -6.34 3.28
CA ILE A 114 7.21 -6.30 2.69
C ILE A 114 6.39 -5.16 3.31
N PHE A 115 6.55 -4.86 4.60
CA PHE A 115 5.91 -3.70 5.22
C PHE A 115 6.33 -2.39 4.53
N MET A 116 7.64 -2.20 4.32
CA MET A 116 8.16 -1.02 3.65
C MET A 116 7.73 -0.96 2.18
N TRP A 117 7.60 -2.11 1.52
CA TRP A 117 7.03 -2.21 0.18
C TRP A 117 5.56 -1.73 0.15
N LEU A 118 4.72 -2.19 1.07
CA LEU A 118 3.33 -1.74 1.20
C LEU A 118 3.24 -0.24 1.47
N LEU A 119 4.04 0.28 2.41
CA LEU A 119 4.11 1.70 2.72
C LEU A 119 4.42 2.54 1.47
N LYS A 120 5.43 2.13 0.68
CA LYS A 120 5.79 2.83 -0.55
C LYS A 120 4.65 2.80 -1.57
N GLN A 121 3.90 1.70 -1.68
CA GLN A 121 2.72 1.65 -2.55
C GLN A 121 1.63 2.62 -2.08
N TYR A 122 1.32 2.65 -0.78
CA TYR A 122 0.35 3.60 -0.25
C TYR A 122 0.78 5.06 -0.44
N LEU A 123 2.05 5.36 -0.18
CA LEU A 123 2.60 6.70 -0.39
C LEU A 123 2.56 7.09 -1.88
N GLN A 124 2.89 6.19 -2.79
CA GLN A 124 2.79 6.46 -4.23
C GLN A 124 1.35 6.67 -4.71
N TYR A 125 0.38 5.98 -4.08
CA TYR A 125 -1.04 6.14 -4.38
C TYR A 125 -1.60 7.45 -3.81
N LEU A 126 -1.28 7.74 -2.54
CA LEU A 126 -1.79 8.92 -1.86
C LEU A 126 -1.08 10.18 -2.32
N LEU A 127 0.25 10.14 -2.49
CA LEU A 127 1.11 11.26 -2.88
C LEU A 127 1.76 10.95 -4.25
N PRO A 128 1.01 11.05 -5.37
CA PRO A 128 1.56 10.82 -6.70
C PRO A 128 2.63 11.87 -7.03
N ILE A 129 3.81 11.49 -7.50
CA ILE A 129 4.91 12.45 -7.81
C ILE A 129 4.86 12.87 -9.29
N ASP A 130 4.24 12.05 -10.14
CA ASP A 130 4.15 12.20 -11.59
C ASP A 130 2.71 12.45 -12.07
N GLU A 131 2.58 13.31 -13.09
CA GLU A 131 1.29 13.70 -13.67
C GLU A 131 0.53 12.52 -14.30
N GLN A 132 1.24 11.49 -14.78
CA GLN A 132 0.64 10.28 -15.30
C GLN A 132 -0.11 9.50 -14.22
N ARG A 133 0.43 9.40 -13.00
CA ARG A 133 -0.25 8.76 -11.86
C ARG A 133 -1.38 9.61 -11.34
N LEU A 134 -1.23 10.94 -11.37
CA LEU A 134 -2.33 11.83 -11.06
C LEU A 134 -3.50 11.67 -12.04
N ALA A 135 -3.23 11.56 -13.34
CA ALA A 135 -4.25 11.31 -14.36
C ALA A 135 -4.94 9.95 -14.18
N GLN A 136 -4.20 8.93 -13.74
CA GLN A 136 -4.77 7.63 -13.34
C GLN A 136 -5.69 7.73 -12.13
N LEU A 137 -5.31 8.54 -11.13
CA LEU A 137 -6.16 8.82 -9.95
C LEU A 137 -7.44 9.59 -10.34
N LYS A 138 -7.34 10.60 -11.22
CA LYS A 138 -8.49 11.43 -11.64
C LYS A 138 -9.47 10.68 -12.55
N SER A 139 -8.99 9.82 -13.44
CA SER A 139 -9.82 9.18 -14.46
C SER A 139 -10.69 8.04 -13.93
N GLY A 140 -10.41 7.49 -12.75
CA GLY A 140 -11.10 6.31 -12.22
C GLY A 140 -10.98 5.04 -13.10
N ASN A 141 -10.29 5.14 -14.24
CA ASN A 141 -10.14 4.10 -15.26
C ASN A 141 -8.89 3.24 -14.99
N TRP A 142 -8.77 2.75 -13.76
CA TRP A 142 -7.64 1.92 -13.35
C TRP A 142 -7.62 0.57 -14.09
N PHE A 143 -8.77 0.08 -14.57
CA PHE A 143 -8.88 -1.21 -15.24
C PHE A 143 -8.70 -1.19 -16.77
N SER A 144 -8.55 -0.02 -17.41
CA SER A 144 -8.49 0.05 -18.89
C SER A 144 -7.10 0.26 -19.49
N GLY A 145 -6.01 0.07 -18.73
CA GLY A 145 -4.69 0.54 -19.15
C GLY A 145 -3.52 -0.34 -18.75
N GLY A 146 -3.60 -1.65 -19.02
CA GLY A 146 -2.48 -2.56 -18.76
C GLY A 146 -2.62 -3.95 -19.37
N GLY A 147 -3.29 -4.07 -20.52
CA GLY A 147 -3.37 -5.31 -21.30
C GLY A 147 -4.65 -6.09 -21.03
N LEU A 148 -5.74 -5.68 -21.69
CA LEU A 148 -6.82 -6.53 -22.24
C LEU A 148 -7.85 -5.58 -22.87
N SER A 149 -7.43 -4.88 -23.92
CA SER A 149 -8.39 -4.35 -24.89
C SER A 149 -8.88 -5.54 -25.69
N ALA A 150 -10.14 -5.92 -25.49
CA ALA A 150 -10.87 -6.77 -26.40
C ALA A 150 -11.04 -6.02 -27.74
N SER A 151 -9.99 -5.99 -28.55
CA SER A 151 -10.10 -5.72 -29.98
C SER A 151 -10.03 -7.07 -30.69
N SER A 152 -11.19 -7.49 -31.16
CA SER A 152 -11.37 -8.47 -32.23
C SER A 152 -10.31 -8.30 -33.33
N SER A 153 -9.82 -9.45 -33.84
CA SER A 153 -8.95 -9.68 -35.01
C SER A 153 -7.42 -9.76 -34.78
N SER A 154 -6.95 -11.02 -34.83
CA SER A 154 -5.73 -11.52 -35.51
C SER A 154 -4.36 -10.88 -35.25
N SER A 155 -3.48 -11.76 -34.78
CA SER A 155 -2.05 -11.93 -35.15
C SER A 155 -0.97 -11.09 -34.46
N SER A 156 0.16 -11.77 -34.26
CA SER A 156 1.52 -11.33 -33.91
C SER A 156 1.90 -11.15 -32.43
N LEU A 157 2.44 -12.25 -31.89
CA LEU A 157 3.62 -12.26 -31.02
C LEU A 157 4.68 -11.28 -31.56
N SER A 158 5.00 -10.21 -30.82
CA SER A 158 6.35 -9.63 -30.66
C SER A 158 6.26 -8.18 -30.21
N GLN A 159 6.81 -7.88 -29.02
CA GLN A 159 7.70 -6.74 -28.72
C GLN A 159 7.73 -6.52 -27.20
N MET A 160 8.69 -7.18 -26.55
CA MET A 160 9.16 -6.77 -25.22
C MET A 160 10.02 -5.51 -25.36
N PRO A 161 9.82 -4.46 -24.53
CA PRO A 161 10.87 -3.48 -24.28
C PRO A 161 11.89 -4.06 -23.29
N THR A 162 13.12 -4.22 -23.75
CA THR A 162 14.29 -4.52 -22.92
C THR A 162 14.77 -3.24 -22.25
N SER A 163 14.46 -3.05 -20.97
CA SER A 163 15.08 -2.04 -20.11
C SER A 163 15.53 -2.70 -18.79
N PRO A 164 16.78 -2.48 -18.34
CA PRO A 164 17.30 -3.03 -17.11
C PRO A 164 16.98 -2.07 -15.95
N VAL A 165 15.71 -1.99 -15.58
CA VAL A 165 15.31 -1.45 -14.27
C VAL A 165 14.37 -2.47 -13.67
N THR A 166 14.83 -3.16 -12.64
CA THR A 166 14.10 -4.14 -11.84
C THR A 166 12.95 -3.45 -11.12
N SER A 167 11.87 -3.17 -11.85
CA SER A 167 10.61 -2.71 -11.28
C SER A 167 9.96 -3.90 -10.55
N PRO A 168 9.66 -3.80 -9.25
CA PRO A 168 9.03 -4.87 -8.46
C PRO A 168 7.66 -5.32 -8.99
N ARG A 169 7.08 -4.56 -9.93
CA ARG A 169 5.84 -4.91 -10.65
C ARG A 169 5.90 -6.26 -11.38
N ARG A 170 7.09 -6.80 -11.66
CA ARG A 170 7.26 -8.16 -12.24
C ARG A 170 6.93 -9.29 -11.26
N LEU A 171 6.78 -9.02 -9.96
CA LEU A 171 6.43 -10.04 -8.96
C LEU A 171 4.93 -10.33 -8.90
N LEU A 172 4.10 -9.39 -9.39
CA LEU A 172 2.65 -9.48 -9.36
C LEU A 172 2.14 -10.26 -10.57
N ARG A 173 1.67 -11.50 -10.36
CA ARG A 173 1.06 -12.31 -11.43
C ARG A 173 -0.38 -11.83 -11.67
N PRO A 174 -0.72 -11.34 -12.88
CA PRO A 174 -2.07 -10.83 -13.18
C PRO A 174 -3.19 -11.85 -12.93
N GLU A 175 -2.90 -13.14 -13.14
CA GLU A 175 -3.83 -14.26 -12.96
C GLU A 175 -4.31 -14.41 -11.50
N VAL A 176 -3.46 -14.10 -10.53
CA VAL A 176 -3.80 -14.20 -9.09
C VAL A 176 -4.64 -13.00 -8.64
N LEU A 177 -4.38 -11.82 -9.21
CA LEU A 177 -5.22 -10.63 -9.00
C LEU A 177 -6.63 -10.84 -9.57
N ALA A 178 -6.74 -11.50 -10.73
CA ALA A 178 -8.01 -11.86 -11.34
C ALA A 178 -8.78 -12.90 -10.51
N ALA A 179 -8.13 -13.93 -9.98
CA ALA A 179 -8.78 -14.93 -9.12
C ALA A 179 -9.27 -14.39 -7.76
N SER A 180 -8.74 -13.23 -7.34
CA SER A 180 -9.15 -12.52 -6.11
C SER A 180 -10.33 -11.58 -6.34
N SER A 181 -10.70 -11.37 -7.61
CA SER A 181 -11.80 -10.52 -8.03
C SER A 181 -12.89 -11.35 -8.70
N PRO A 182 -13.98 -11.61 -7.97
CA PRO A 182 -15.26 -11.57 -8.64
C PRO A 182 -16.16 -10.54 -7.95
N LEU A 183 -16.59 -9.60 -8.78
CA LEU A 183 -17.82 -8.83 -8.74
C LEU A 183 -17.84 -7.49 -7.96
N GLU A 184 -18.38 -6.52 -8.70
CA GLU A 184 -18.73 -5.14 -8.37
C GLU A 184 -17.57 -4.16 -8.21
N HIS A 185 -17.11 -3.70 -9.38
CA HIS A 185 -16.66 -2.33 -9.57
C HIS A 185 -17.54 -1.37 -8.75
N ILE A 186 -17.00 -0.87 -7.65
CA ILE A 186 -17.33 0.47 -7.22
C ILE A 186 -16.38 1.34 -8.05
N PRO A 187 -16.83 2.01 -9.14
CA PRO A 187 -16.13 3.20 -9.52
C PRO A 187 -16.11 4.06 -8.25
N LEU A 188 -14.93 4.34 -7.70
CA LEU A 188 -14.78 5.47 -6.79
C LEU A 188 -15.51 6.61 -7.49
N ARG A 189 -16.73 6.93 -7.03
CA ARG A 189 -17.63 7.90 -7.67
C ARG A 189 -16.77 9.09 -8.02
N SER A 190 -16.45 9.27 -9.31
CA SER A 190 -15.59 10.32 -9.88
C SER A 190 -15.07 11.22 -8.77
N GLY A 191 -14.06 10.71 -8.04
CA GLY A 191 -13.71 11.23 -6.74
C GLY A 191 -13.04 12.55 -6.99
N SER A 192 -13.81 13.64 -6.96
CA SER A 192 -13.26 14.99 -7.02
C SER A 192 -12.06 15.01 -6.11
N ILE A 193 -10.94 15.57 -6.56
CA ILE A 193 -9.67 15.65 -5.82
C ILE A 193 -9.93 16.12 -4.37
N ARG A 194 -11.03 16.85 -4.15
CA ARG A 194 -11.68 17.19 -2.86
C ARG A 194 -11.80 16.07 -1.83
N THR A 195 -12.07 14.82 -2.19
CA THR A 195 -12.15 13.68 -1.26
C THR A 195 -10.80 12.99 -1.04
N LEU A 196 -9.84 13.18 -1.96
CA LEU A 196 -8.48 12.65 -1.83
C LEU A 196 -7.66 13.44 -0.80
N TYR A 197 -7.82 14.77 -0.74
CA TYR A 197 -7.02 15.63 0.14
C TYR A 197 -7.06 15.24 1.63
N PRO A 198 -8.24 15.02 2.26
CA PRO A 198 -8.30 14.73 3.69
C PRO A 198 -7.60 13.42 4.02
N ARG A 199 -7.68 12.42 3.12
CA ARG A 199 -7.04 11.12 3.30
C ARG A 199 -5.53 11.16 3.17
N MET A 200 -5.01 11.92 2.21
CA MET A 200 -3.57 12.13 2.06
C MET A 200 -2.97 12.77 3.32
N LEU A 201 -3.62 13.84 3.80
CA LEU A 201 -3.23 14.52 5.03
C LEU A 201 -3.33 13.59 6.23
N GLN A 202 -4.47 12.93 6.41
CA GLN A 202 -4.72 12.04 7.53
C GLN A 202 -3.71 10.89 7.57
N PHE A 203 -3.30 10.35 6.42
CA PHE A 203 -2.28 9.30 6.36
C PHE A 203 -0.90 9.81 6.77
N VAL A 204 -0.40 10.89 6.15
CA VAL A 204 0.94 11.43 6.44
C VAL A 204 1.00 11.95 7.87
N VAL A 205 0.06 12.82 8.25
CA VAL A 205 0.00 13.41 9.60
C VAL A 205 -0.25 12.34 10.65
N GLY A 206 -1.14 11.38 10.37
CA GLY A 206 -1.41 10.27 11.27
C GLY A 206 -0.18 9.42 11.55
N ILE A 207 0.58 9.06 10.51
CA ILE A 207 1.83 8.31 10.66
C ILE A 207 2.88 9.13 11.41
N VAL A 208 3.10 10.39 11.01
CA VAL A 208 4.11 11.25 11.64
C VAL A 208 3.79 11.47 13.11
N ASN A 209 2.56 11.83 13.46
CA ASN A 209 2.17 12.08 14.85
C ASN A 209 2.31 10.83 15.73
N GLN A 210 1.92 9.67 15.22
CA GLN A 210 1.99 8.43 16.01
C GLN A 210 3.42 7.91 16.15
N LEU A 211 4.25 7.99 15.11
CA LEU A 211 5.60 7.45 15.15
C LEU A 211 6.64 8.44 15.71
N ALA A 212 6.39 9.75 15.63
CA ALA A 212 7.26 10.77 16.22
C ALA A 212 6.94 11.04 17.70
N SER A 213 5.89 10.42 18.25
CA SER A 213 5.59 10.51 19.68
C SER A 213 6.77 9.98 20.52
N LEU A 214 7.38 10.88 21.31
CA LEU A 214 8.54 10.61 22.15
C LEU A 214 8.19 9.90 23.47
N SER A 215 7.02 9.27 23.56
CA SER A 215 6.61 8.58 24.80
C SER A 215 7.54 7.41 25.16
N ASN A 216 8.25 6.86 24.17
CA ASN A 216 9.29 5.82 24.33
C ASN A 216 10.48 6.12 23.43
N TRP A 217 11.61 5.44 23.67
CA TRP A 217 12.77 5.52 22.78
C TRP A 217 12.41 4.95 21.40
N PRO A 218 12.55 5.71 20.30
CA PRO A 218 12.11 5.27 18.99
C PRO A 218 12.93 4.07 18.46
N SER A 219 12.24 3.05 17.96
CA SER A 219 12.84 1.87 17.36
C SER A 219 13.44 2.17 15.99
N VAL A 220 14.36 1.33 15.54
CA VAL A 220 14.98 1.45 14.21
C VAL A 220 13.92 1.39 13.10
N ALA A 221 12.93 0.51 13.26
CA ALA A 221 11.79 0.41 12.37
C ALA A 221 11.01 1.73 12.26
N GLN A 222 10.70 2.38 13.40
CA GLN A 222 10.01 3.67 13.43
C GLN A 222 10.77 4.74 12.65
N PHE A 223 12.08 4.84 12.86
CA PHE A 223 12.92 5.79 12.12
C PHE A 223 12.91 5.52 10.61
N GLN A 224 12.97 4.26 10.19
CA GLN A 224 12.96 3.92 8.76
C GLN A 224 11.62 4.28 8.11
N VAL A 225 10.50 4.00 8.78
CA VAL A 225 9.17 4.36 8.28
C VAL A 225 9.01 5.87 8.21
N LEU A 226 9.36 6.60 9.27
CA LEU A 226 9.33 8.06 9.29
C LEU A 226 10.19 8.67 8.18
N ARG A 227 11.42 8.16 8.01
CA ARG A 227 12.33 8.60 6.95
C ARG A 227 11.70 8.43 5.57
N ASN A 228 11.09 7.28 5.27
CA ASN A 228 10.49 7.04 3.96
C ASN A 228 9.25 7.93 3.73
N VAL A 229 8.41 8.11 4.75
CA VAL A 229 7.22 8.99 4.66
C VAL A 229 7.64 10.44 4.42
N LEU A 230 8.60 10.95 5.19
CA LEU A 230 9.07 12.33 5.07
C LEU A 230 9.82 12.57 3.75
N ASN A 231 10.66 11.62 3.32
CA ASN A 231 11.34 11.71 2.03
C ASN A 231 10.34 11.74 0.87
N HIS A 232 9.37 10.81 0.86
CA HIS A 232 8.36 10.77 -0.19
C HIS A 232 7.46 12.01 -0.16
N TYR A 233 7.11 12.51 1.03
CA TYR A 233 6.38 13.77 1.17
C TYR A 233 7.17 14.96 0.61
N ASN A 234 8.48 15.03 0.89
CA ASN A 234 9.34 16.07 0.33
C ASN A 234 9.45 15.97 -1.19
N GLU A 235 9.67 14.79 -1.74
CA GLU A 235 9.69 14.56 -3.19
C GLU A 235 8.36 14.95 -3.83
N PHE A 236 7.24 14.61 -3.18
CA PHE A 236 5.92 15.00 -3.59
C PHE A 236 5.76 16.53 -3.65
N ILE A 237 6.13 17.25 -2.58
CA ILE A 237 6.04 18.72 -2.54
C ILE A 237 6.96 19.39 -3.57
N LEU A 238 8.17 18.86 -3.76
CA LEU A 238 9.18 19.43 -4.65
C LEU A 238 8.99 19.07 -6.13
N SER A 239 8.15 18.08 -6.45
CA SER A 239 7.89 17.73 -7.84
C SER A 239 7.29 18.91 -8.61
N GLU A 240 7.72 19.12 -9.85
CA GLU A 240 7.14 20.12 -10.72
C GLU A 240 5.80 19.62 -11.28
N THR A 241 4.87 20.54 -11.55
CA THR A 241 3.63 20.20 -12.24
C THR A 241 3.05 21.39 -12.98
N GLU A 242 2.48 21.10 -14.14
CA GLU A 242 1.73 22.03 -14.97
C GLU A 242 0.22 21.98 -14.64
N ASP A 243 -0.23 20.97 -13.89
CA ASP A 243 -1.63 20.80 -13.46
C ASP A 243 -1.97 21.74 -12.29
N ALA A 244 -2.82 22.73 -12.56
CA ALA A 244 -3.22 23.74 -11.58
C ALA A 244 -3.95 23.16 -10.34
N GLU A 245 -4.67 22.03 -10.49
CA GLU A 245 -5.32 21.37 -9.37
C GLU A 245 -4.29 20.67 -8.48
N PHE A 246 -3.25 20.10 -9.10
CA PHE A 246 -2.14 19.48 -8.40
C PHE A 246 -1.24 20.50 -7.69
N GLY A 247 -0.99 21.65 -8.32
CA GLY A 247 -0.33 22.79 -7.67
C GLY A 247 -1.12 23.30 -6.46
N SER A 248 -2.44 23.38 -6.58
CA SER A 248 -3.33 23.75 -5.46
C SER A 248 -3.28 22.73 -4.31
N LEU A 249 -3.18 21.43 -4.64
CA LEU A 249 -3.01 20.35 -3.66
C LEU A 249 -1.73 20.52 -2.82
N LYS A 250 -0.61 20.77 -3.49
CA LYS A 250 0.70 20.99 -2.83
C LYS A 250 0.70 22.23 -1.94
N LEU A 251 0.15 23.34 -2.43
CA LEU A 251 0.04 24.59 -1.66
C LEU A 251 -0.80 24.42 -0.39
N LEU A 252 -1.86 23.62 -0.45
CA LEU A 252 -2.70 23.35 0.71
C LEU A 252 -1.99 22.47 1.75
N LEU A 253 -1.30 21.42 1.31
CA LEU A 253 -0.48 20.57 2.18
C LEU A 253 0.60 21.38 2.90
N LEU A 254 1.29 22.27 2.18
CA LEU A 254 2.27 23.21 2.75
C LEU A 254 1.64 24.09 3.84
N ARG A 255 0.46 24.70 3.58
CA ARG A 255 -0.22 25.56 4.57
C ARG A 255 -0.60 24.81 5.86
N PHE A 256 -0.99 23.55 5.75
CA PHE A 256 -1.30 22.71 6.92
C PHE A 256 -0.04 22.33 7.72
N SER A 257 1.09 22.09 7.06
CA SER A 257 2.37 21.87 7.75
C SER A 257 2.78 23.07 8.60
N TYR A 258 2.52 24.30 8.15
CA TYR A 258 2.83 25.52 8.90
C TYR A 258 1.89 25.76 10.10
N THR A 259 0.63 25.35 10.03
CA THR A 259 -0.35 25.57 11.12
C THR A 259 -0.32 24.48 12.19
N SER A 260 0.24 23.30 11.88
CA SER A 260 0.37 22.18 12.83
C SER A 260 1.70 22.19 13.60
N MET A 261 2.64 23.07 13.22
CA MET A 261 3.96 23.26 13.86
C MET A 261 4.01 24.49 14.79
N LEU A 262 2.91 25.23 14.94
CA LEU A 262 2.72 26.30 15.92
C LEU A 262 1.72 25.84 16.98
#